data_AF-A0A2V6BVB5-F1
#
_entry.id   AF-A0A2V6BVB5-F1
#
_cell.length_a   1.000
_cell.length_b   1.000
_cell.length_c   1.000
_cell.angle_alpha   90.00
_cell.angle_beta   90.00
_cell.angle_gamma   90.00
#
_symmetry.space_group_name_H-M   'P 1'
#
loop_
_entity.id
_entity.type
_entity.pdbx_description
1 polymer ?
#
loop_
_entity_poly.entity_id
_entity_poly.type
_entity_poly.pdbx_seq_one_letter_code
_entity_poly.pdbx_strand_id
1 'polypeptide(L)'
;MVSAMSAFFRPWASVLLVLAASSWLLQARPPATLGDPPPAPTPDEVARLRKQGPIVLGPTGPFAVNIASREEVRNFFNSVYAATDAGFRDLVVLRINWFRAMAGVPSGVALDSVNNAKNQQAALIMSANNALSHFPPQTWSCWTQDGYDAAGKSNIALGNAGPDAITAYIEDSLGNNAAVGHRRWILYPQTQTMGTGDVPDTGANSAANATWVQDGRYLDPRPTTRDNFVSWPPPGFVPFQLVFPRWSLSYPSANFGGATVTMTSNGVNVAVTKEALQGNIGENTLVWYPSNLDPTQPYAWPRPSADTVYTINVQNVTGAGVPSAFNYTVTVFDPQVPGPDTVLPVISGPDQPAVNQTNIYNFAAVTNATGYQWRLSQRAAFTAVEGAENGLTYFTTNTASDYNVIVNNPKASGSFAFHLAHTQPDDQVLTYTRVLLPGTNAQMQFKSWLGFAADGEVAKVQVSEDGGSSWQDGYTQTGNNSGTSVETTFNTRTISLGGFAGRSITVRFRYDYVTGLSYYPQSDPGVGWYIDDISFSNTEELSNPVVTALPSGTNFNFVPAQAGDYALDVRAQVYGQYYLEWGPIKRVTAAVVLNPIVQFSGSPSVSANQVQIDFGVTNYRADLVFQLLQAS
;
A
#
# COMPACT_ATOMS: atom_id res chain seq x y z
N MET A 1 -18.12 45.00 42.55
CA MET A 1 -17.10 44.40 43.44
C MET A 1 -17.53 42.95 43.66
N VAL A 2 -17.10 42.01 42.81
CA VAL A 2 -15.80 41.31 42.70
C VAL A 2 -15.65 40.15 43.69
N SER A 3 -15.22 39.01 43.14
CA SER A 3 -14.58 37.81 43.73
C SER A 3 -15.52 36.66 44.15
N ALA A 4 -15.31 35.38 43.83
CA ALA A 4 -14.32 34.61 43.05
C ALA A 4 -14.98 33.22 42.75
N MET A 5 -14.93 32.62 41.56
CA MET A 5 -13.84 31.85 40.93
C MET A 5 -13.50 30.49 41.57
N SER A 6 -13.44 29.45 40.70
CA SER A 6 -12.92 28.08 40.86
C SER A 6 -13.87 27.04 41.49
N ALA A 7 -13.98 25.78 41.05
CA ALA A 7 -13.43 25.04 39.91
C ALA A 7 -14.22 23.72 39.78
N PHE A 8 -14.60 23.32 38.57
CA PHE A 8 -14.76 21.91 38.21
C PHE A 8 -14.38 21.74 36.73
N PHE A 9 -13.09 21.48 36.52
CA PHE A 9 -12.58 20.93 35.27
C PHE A 9 -13.05 19.47 35.16
N ARG A 10 -13.75 19.14 34.07
CA ARG A 10 -13.78 17.78 33.51
C ARG A 10 -13.28 17.90 32.06
N PRO A 11 -12.17 17.26 31.69
CA PRO A 11 -11.67 17.35 30.32
C PRO A 11 -12.60 16.54 29.42
N TRP A 12 -13.03 17.18 28.34
CA TRP A 12 -13.67 16.52 27.22
C TRP A 12 -12.66 15.56 26.60
N ALA A 13 -12.94 14.27 26.72
CA ALA A 13 -12.23 13.26 25.94
C ALA A 13 -12.52 13.55 24.46
N SER A 14 -11.47 13.91 23.74
CA SER A 14 -11.44 13.95 22.29
C SER A 14 -11.98 12.62 21.77
N VAL A 15 -13.12 12.66 21.09
CA VAL A 15 -13.61 11.54 20.28
C VAL A 15 -12.63 11.44 19.11
N LEU A 16 -11.56 10.68 19.33
CA LEU A 16 -10.74 10.12 18.26
C LEU A 16 -11.64 9.14 17.51
N LEU A 17 -12.26 9.65 16.45
CA LEU A 17 -12.90 8.82 15.43
C LEU A 17 -11.76 8.07 14.72
N VAL A 18 -11.31 6.96 15.31
CA VAL A 18 -10.50 5.96 14.62
C VAL A 18 -11.48 5.22 13.72
N LEU A 19 -11.77 5.79 12.55
CA LEU A 19 -12.23 5.01 11.43
C LEU A 19 -11.05 4.12 11.04
N ALA A 20 -11.12 2.85 11.44
CA ALA A 20 -10.28 1.81 10.86
C ALA A 20 -10.64 1.68 9.38
N ALA A 21 -10.05 2.53 8.54
CA ALA A 21 -10.13 2.44 7.09
C ALA A 21 -9.21 1.30 6.63
N SER A 22 -9.75 0.09 6.61
CA SER A 22 -9.13 -1.08 6.01
C SER A 22 -8.88 -0.84 4.51
N SER A 23 -7.60 -0.77 4.13
CA SER A 23 -7.05 -1.25 2.85
C SER A 23 -7.82 -0.89 1.57
N TRP A 24 -7.59 0.34 1.09
CA TRP A 24 -8.00 0.81 -0.23
C TRP A 24 -6.90 0.56 -1.26
N LEU A 25 -6.84 -0.66 -1.76
CA LEU A 25 -6.19 -1.00 -3.03
C LEU A 25 -7.10 -2.04 -3.66
N LEU A 26 -7.75 -1.68 -4.78
CA LEU A 26 -8.69 -2.47 -5.61
C LEU A 26 -10.19 -2.12 -5.52
N GLN A 27 -10.59 -0.89 -5.14
CA GLN A 27 -11.79 -0.34 -5.79
C GLN A 27 -11.41 0.25 -7.14
N ALA A 28 -12.35 0.20 -8.10
CA ALA A 28 -12.27 1.04 -9.28
C ALA A 28 -12.08 2.48 -8.77
N ARG A 29 -11.02 3.16 -9.22
CA ARG A 29 -10.80 4.55 -8.82
C ARG A 29 -12.08 5.34 -9.11
N PRO A 30 -12.57 6.18 -8.20
CA PRO A 30 -13.73 6.98 -8.49
C PRO A 30 -13.50 7.75 -9.80
N PRO A 31 -14.50 7.84 -10.68
CA PRO A 31 -14.36 8.56 -11.93
C PRO A 31 -14.03 10.03 -11.63
N ALA A 32 -12.87 10.48 -12.12
CA ALA A 32 -12.51 11.88 -12.01
C ALA A 32 -12.92 12.62 -13.29
N THR A 33 -13.55 13.78 -13.14
CA THR A 33 -13.54 14.81 -14.17
C THR A 33 -12.37 15.74 -13.87
N LEU A 34 -11.48 15.94 -14.84
CA LEU A 34 -10.37 16.88 -14.69
C LEU A 34 -10.69 18.15 -15.47
N GLY A 35 -10.28 19.30 -14.92
CA GLY A 35 -10.33 20.56 -15.66
C GLY A 35 -9.33 20.54 -16.80
N ASP A 36 -9.16 21.68 -17.48
CA ASP A 36 -7.94 21.85 -18.27
C ASP A 36 -6.73 21.93 -17.32
N PRO A 37 -5.50 21.72 -17.80
CA PRO A 37 -4.30 22.03 -17.02
C PRO A 37 -4.04 23.55 -17.00
N PRO A 38 -3.53 24.12 -15.88
CA PRO A 38 -3.24 25.54 -15.84
C PRO A 38 -2.12 25.89 -16.84
N PRO A 39 -2.20 27.00 -17.60
CA PRO A 39 -1.17 27.39 -18.54
C PRO A 39 0.12 27.77 -17.80
N ALA A 40 1.25 27.67 -18.50
CA ALA A 40 2.53 28.11 -17.96
C ALA A 40 2.48 29.61 -17.59
N PRO A 41 3.03 29.98 -16.42
CA PRO A 41 3.00 31.37 -15.97
C PRO A 41 3.92 32.24 -16.82
N THR A 42 3.48 33.46 -17.11
CA THR A 42 4.32 34.50 -17.70
C THR A 42 5.48 34.89 -16.75
N PRO A 43 6.58 35.48 -17.25
CA PRO A 43 7.67 35.92 -16.38
C PRO A 43 7.24 36.85 -15.24
N ASP A 44 6.28 37.75 -15.51
CA ASP A 44 5.73 38.66 -14.51
C ASP A 44 4.90 37.92 -13.44
N GLU A 45 4.15 36.89 -13.84
CA GLU A 45 3.45 36.03 -12.87
C GLU A 45 4.45 35.23 -12.03
N VAL A 46 5.48 34.65 -12.64
CA VAL A 46 6.55 33.94 -11.92
C VAL A 46 7.21 34.85 -10.88
N ALA A 47 7.48 36.11 -11.22
CA ALA A 47 8.07 37.08 -10.30
C ALA A 47 7.16 37.42 -9.10
N ARG A 48 5.84 37.27 -9.24
CA ARG A 48 4.86 37.50 -8.17
C ARG A 48 4.59 36.27 -7.31
N LEU A 49 4.95 35.08 -7.79
CA LEU A 49 4.76 33.83 -7.05
C LEU A 49 5.75 33.73 -5.88
N ARG A 50 5.23 33.27 -4.74
CA ARG A 50 6.02 33.10 -3.52
C ARG A 50 6.99 31.92 -3.68
N LYS A 51 8.29 32.20 -3.83
CA LYS A 51 9.33 31.17 -3.79
C LYS A 51 9.61 30.77 -2.34
N GLN A 52 9.09 29.62 -1.91
CA GLN A 52 9.51 29.00 -0.67
C GLN A 52 10.52 27.90 -0.95
N GLY A 53 11.55 27.81 -0.11
CA GLY A 53 12.34 26.58 -0.01
C GLY A 53 11.44 25.45 0.47
N PRO A 54 11.77 24.18 0.19
CA PRO A 54 11.10 23.07 0.83
C PRO A 54 11.17 23.29 2.34
N ILE A 55 10.01 23.41 2.98
CA ILE A 55 9.98 23.30 4.44
C ILE A 55 10.34 21.84 4.71
N VAL A 56 11.35 21.61 5.56
CA VAL A 56 11.64 20.27 6.08
C VAL A 56 10.40 19.85 6.88
N LEU A 57 9.44 19.20 6.23
CA LEU A 57 8.21 18.74 6.84
C LEU A 57 8.20 17.21 6.83
N GLY A 58 8.22 16.65 8.03
CA GLY A 58 7.86 15.28 8.30
C GLY A 58 8.94 14.22 8.00
N PRO A 59 8.70 12.98 8.47
CA PRO A 59 9.70 11.92 8.61
C PRO A 59 10.25 11.30 7.31
N THR A 60 9.77 11.70 6.12
CA THR A 60 10.06 10.94 4.88
C THR A 60 11.20 11.47 4.04
N GLY A 61 11.61 12.74 4.18
CA GLY A 61 12.63 13.33 3.30
C GLY A 61 12.30 13.15 1.80
N PRO A 62 13.25 13.42 0.88
CA PRO A 62 13.11 13.01 -0.51
C PRO A 62 13.25 11.48 -0.62
N PHE A 63 12.30 10.82 -1.29
CA PHE A 63 12.43 9.39 -1.61
C PHE A 63 13.48 9.16 -2.69
N ALA A 64 14.34 8.17 -2.44
CA ALA A 64 15.21 7.57 -3.44
C ALA A 64 14.77 6.12 -3.66
N VAL A 65 14.50 5.76 -4.91
CA VAL A 65 14.10 4.41 -5.33
C VAL A 65 14.88 4.00 -6.57
N ASN A 66 15.55 2.86 -6.51
CA ASN A 66 16.17 2.23 -7.67
C ASN A 66 15.11 1.48 -8.49
N ILE A 67 14.57 2.17 -9.48
CA ILE A 67 13.61 1.61 -10.45
C ILE A 67 14.15 0.45 -11.29
N ALA A 68 15.46 0.19 -11.29
CA ALA A 68 16.03 -0.99 -11.96
C ALA A 68 15.96 -2.26 -11.08
N SER A 69 15.67 -2.14 -9.77
CA SER A 69 15.37 -3.29 -8.91
C SER A 69 13.86 -3.50 -8.85
N ARG A 70 13.43 -4.71 -9.20
CA ARG A 70 12.03 -5.11 -9.11
C ARG A 70 11.56 -5.06 -7.66
N GLU A 71 12.38 -5.59 -6.75
CA GLU A 71 12.03 -5.66 -5.35
C GLU A 71 12.00 -4.30 -4.67
N GLU A 72 12.90 -3.38 -5.03
CA GLU A 72 12.88 -2.03 -4.46
C GLU A 72 11.61 -1.27 -4.86
N VAL A 73 11.18 -1.38 -6.13
CA VAL A 73 9.91 -0.80 -6.61
C VAL A 73 8.70 -1.49 -5.98
N ARG A 74 8.72 -2.82 -5.85
CA ARG A 74 7.68 -3.58 -5.13
C ARG A 74 7.51 -3.03 -3.71
N ASN A 75 8.61 -2.93 -2.98
CA ASN A 75 8.62 -2.45 -1.62
C ASN A 75 8.18 -0.99 -1.54
N PHE A 76 8.60 -0.14 -2.46
CA PHE A 76 8.17 1.25 -2.51
C PHE A 76 6.66 1.37 -2.80
N PHE A 77 6.10 0.52 -3.66
CA PHE A 77 4.66 0.47 -3.92
C PHE A 77 3.88 -0.02 -2.68
N ASN A 78 4.23 -1.18 -2.14
CA ASN A 78 3.48 -1.82 -1.05
C ASN A 78 3.62 -1.10 0.30
N SER A 79 4.71 -0.34 0.53
CA SER A 79 4.92 0.36 1.80
C SER A 79 4.59 1.84 1.74
N VAL A 80 4.81 2.52 0.60
CA VAL A 80 4.66 3.98 0.50
C VAL A 80 3.45 4.38 -0.34
N TYR A 81 3.27 3.81 -1.54
CA TYR A 81 2.09 4.12 -2.37
C TYR A 81 0.80 3.63 -1.70
N ALA A 82 0.85 2.43 -1.12
CA ALA A 82 -0.27 1.74 -0.48
C ALA A 82 -0.63 2.26 0.93
N ALA A 83 0.17 3.16 1.50
CA ALA A 83 -0.03 3.63 2.87
C ALA A 83 -1.37 4.34 3.04
N THR A 84 -2.06 4.08 4.15
CA THR A 84 -3.34 4.71 4.52
C THR A 84 -3.36 5.25 5.95
N ASP A 85 -2.28 5.06 6.70
CA ASP A 85 -2.16 5.36 8.14
C ASP A 85 -1.71 6.80 8.45
N ALA A 86 -1.39 7.58 7.42
CA ALA A 86 -1.04 8.99 7.55
C ALA A 86 -2.29 9.89 7.57
N GLY A 87 -2.14 11.12 8.08
CA GLY A 87 -3.19 12.13 7.98
C GLY A 87 -3.57 12.39 6.52
N PHE A 88 -4.85 12.67 6.24
CA PHE A 88 -5.38 12.76 4.88
C PHE A 88 -4.54 13.63 3.93
N ARG A 89 -4.10 14.82 4.38
CA ARG A 89 -3.23 15.71 3.59
C ARG A 89 -1.80 15.19 3.42
N ASP A 90 -1.30 14.43 4.38
CA ASP A 90 0.03 13.80 4.30
C ASP A 90 0.02 12.71 3.21
N LEU A 91 -1.10 11.99 3.02
CA LEU A 91 -1.26 11.03 1.93
C LEU A 91 -1.20 11.69 0.55
N VAL A 92 -1.70 12.92 0.40
CA VAL A 92 -1.62 13.66 -0.87
C VAL A 92 -0.17 13.95 -1.26
N VAL A 93 0.60 14.55 -0.35
CA VAL A 93 2.01 14.86 -0.62
C VAL A 93 2.87 13.60 -0.73
N LEU A 94 2.53 12.56 0.03
CA LEU A 94 3.13 11.24 -0.10
C LEU A 94 2.96 10.69 -1.53
N ARG A 95 1.75 10.76 -2.07
CA ARG A 95 1.44 10.30 -3.44
C ARG A 95 2.16 11.14 -4.50
N ILE A 96 2.22 12.46 -4.34
CA ILE A 96 2.99 13.36 -5.22
C ILE A 96 4.47 12.95 -5.22
N ASN A 97 5.07 12.82 -4.04
CA ASN A 97 6.49 12.51 -3.89
C ASN A 97 6.83 11.09 -4.35
N TRP A 98 5.91 10.13 -4.21
CA TRP A 98 6.04 8.79 -4.76
C TRP A 98 6.16 8.80 -6.29
N PHE A 99 5.22 9.48 -6.97
CA PHE A 99 5.25 9.59 -8.44
C PHE A 99 6.50 10.32 -8.94
N ARG A 100 6.90 11.40 -8.24
CA ARG A 100 8.11 12.15 -8.54
C ARG A 100 9.38 11.31 -8.40
N ALA A 101 9.48 10.51 -7.34
CA ALA A 101 10.61 9.59 -7.14
C ALA A 101 10.69 8.52 -8.23
N MET A 102 9.56 7.92 -8.60
CA MET A 102 9.48 6.96 -9.71
C MET A 102 9.88 7.60 -11.04
N ALA A 103 9.39 8.81 -11.33
CA ALA A 103 9.71 9.57 -12.54
C ALA A 103 11.16 10.10 -12.58
N GLY A 104 11.93 9.95 -11.49
CA GLY A 104 13.33 10.37 -11.43
C GLY A 104 13.52 11.88 -11.31
N VAL A 105 12.52 12.61 -10.80
CA VAL A 105 12.61 14.05 -10.49
C VAL A 105 12.69 14.27 -8.98
N PRO A 106 13.16 15.44 -8.49
CA PRO A 106 13.27 15.70 -7.06
C PRO A 106 11.94 15.45 -6.32
N SER A 107 11.93 14.49 -5.40
CA SER A 107 10.74 13.96 -4.70
C SER A 107 10.51 14.57 -3.31
N GLY A 108 11.14 15.72 -3.03
CA GLY A 108 11.03 16.42 -1.76
C GLY A 108 10.05 17.60 -1.80
N VAL A 109 8.89 17.46 -2.46
CA VAL A 109 7.88 18.52 -2.47
C VAL A 109 7.28 18.65 -1.08
N ALA A 110 7.22 19.88 -0.57
CA ALA A 110 6.53 20.22 0.67
C ALA A 110 5.21 20.93 0.38
N LEU A 111 4.21 20.72 1.24
CA LEU A 111 2.95 21.46 1.14
C LEU A 111 3.07 22.83 1.84
N ASP A 112 2.83 23.90 1.10
CA ASP A 112 2.77 25.25 1.65
C ASP A 112 1.41 25.51 2.32
N SER A 113 1.43 25.82 3.61
CA SER A 113 0.23 26.09 4.41
C SER A 113 -0.67 27.18 3.84
N VAL A 114 -0.12 28.22 3.22
CA VAL A 114 -0.91 29.31 2.61
C VAL A 114 -1.61 28.81 1.36
N ASN A 115 -0.87 28.17 0.45
CA ASN A 115 -1.47 27.59 -0.75
C ASN A 115 -2.48 26.49 -0.40
N ASN A 116 -2.28 25.69 0.66
CA ASN A 116 -3.28 24.72 1.13
C ASN A 116 -4.60 25.42 1.50
N ALA A 117 -4.55 26.51 2.28
CA ALA A 117 -5.74 27.25 2.67
C ALA A 117 -6.49 27.86 1.46
N LYS A 118 -5.76 28.33 0.44
CA LYS A 118 -6.37 28.83 -0.80
C LYS A 118 -6.96 27.70 -1.64
N ASN A 119 -6.26 26.58 -1.79
CA ASN A 119 -6.76 25.42 -2.52
C ASN A 119 -8.00 24.81 -1.86
N GLN A 120 -8.10 24.84 -0.53
CA GLN A 120 -9.31 24.38 0.15
C GLN A 120 -10.53 25.20 -0.26
N GLN A 121 -10.36 26.52 -0.44
CA GLN A 121 -11.41 27.38 -0.95
C GLN A 121 -11.70 27.10 -2.44
N ALA A 122 -10.67 26.85 -3.26
CA ALA A 122 -10.86 26.47 -4.66
C ALA A 122 -11.65 25.15 -4.80
N ALA A 123 -11.28 24.10 -4.05
CA ALA A 123 -12.00 22.83 -4.04
C ALA A 123 -13.45 22.99 -3.59
N LEU A 124 -13.71 23.84 -2.57
CA LEU A 124 -15.07 24.17 -2.14
C LEU A 124 -15.87 24.89 -3.22
N ILE A 125 -15.26 25.83 -3.95
CA ILE A 125 -15.89 26.49 -5.09
C ILE A 125 -16.29 25.46 -6.17
N MET A 126 -15.41 24.53 -6.53
CA MET A 126 -15.73 23.51 -7.54
C MET A 126 -16.84 22.58 -7.07
N SER A 127 -16.73 22.06 -5.84
CA SER A 127 -17.68 21.12 -5.25
C SER A 127 -19.08 21.74 -5.09
N ALA A 128 -19.17 22.96 -4.57
CA ALA A 128 -20.45 23.66 -4.35
C ALA A 128 -21.21 24.01 -5.64
N ASN A 129 -20.55 23.91 -6.81
CA ASN A 129 -21.14 24.20 -8.11
C ASN A 129 -21.15 22.99 -9.05
N ASN A 130 -20.59 21.84 -8.64
CA ASN A 130 -20.39 20.66 -9.48
C ASN A 130 -19.81 21.00 -10.87
N ALA A 131 -18.88 21.96 -10.90
CA ALA A 131 -18.27 22.46 -12.13
C ALA A 131 -16.79 22.82 -11.92
N LEU A 132 -16.00 22.71 -12.99
CA LEU A 132 -14.57 23.03 -13.00
C LEU A 132 -14.29 24.29 -13.82
N SER A 133 -13.47 25.19 -13.28
CA SER A 133 -12.98 26.35 -14.00
C SER A 133 -11.70 26.88 -13.37
N HIS A 134 -10.69 27.23 -14.17
CA HIS A 134 -9.54 28.00 -13.68
C HIS A 134 -9.87 29.47 -13.38
N PHE A 135 -11.01 29.95 -13.87
CA PHE A 135 -11.50 31.31 -13.70
C PHE A 135 -12.95 31.27 -13.22
N PRO A 136 -13.21 30.72 -12.01
CA PRO A 136 -14.57 30.58 -11.52
C PRO A 136 -15.23 31.97 -11.43
N PRO A 137 -16.40 32.18 -12.04
CA PRO A 137 -17.06 33.49 -12.02
C PRO A 137 -17.51 33.82 -10.59
N GLN A 138 -17.55 35.11 -10.25
CA GLN A 138 -18.00 35.58 -8.94
C GLN A 138 -19.44 35.20 -8.59
N THR A 139 -20.22 34.73 -9.57
CA THR A 139 -21.58 34.23 -9.40
C THR A 139 -21.65 32.81 -8.85
N TRP A 140 -20.53 32.06 -8.83
CA TRP A 140 -20.50 30.73 -8.25
C TRP A 140 -20.67 30.75 -6.74
N SER A 141 -21.35 29.73 -6.21
CA SER A 141 -21.49 29.53 -4.77
C SER A 141 -20.11 29.38 -4.12
N CYS A 142 -19.98 29.86 -2.87
CA CYS A 142 -18.74 29.80 -2.09
C CYS A 142 -17.55 30.53 -2.72
N TRP A 143 -17.76 31.39 -3.73
CA TRP A 143 -16.69 32.13 -4.38
C TRP A 143 -15.92 33.02 -3.39
N THR A 144 -14.60 32.97 -3.49
CA THR A 144 -13.68 33.88 -2.79
C THR A 144 -12.53 34.25 -3.73
N GLN A 145 -11.87 35.40 -3.47
CA GLN A 145 -10.70 35.80 -4.24
C GLN A 145 -9.56 34.78 -4.11
N ASP A 146 -9.33 34.25 -2.90
CA ASP A 146 -8.28 33.25 -2.66
C ASP A 146 -8.54 31.94 -3.41
N GLY A 147 -9.79 31.48 -3.45
CA GLY A 147 -10.18 30.29 -4.20
C GLY A 147 -10.07 30.50 -5.72
N TYR A 148 -10.43 31.69 -6.21
CA TYR A 148 -10.21 32.09 -7.61
C TYR A 148 -8.72 32.07 -7.98
N ASP A 149 -7.87 32.69 -7.17
CA ASP A 149 -6.43 32.74 -7.41
C ASP A 149 -5.82 31.33 -7.42
N ALA A 150 -6.24 30.46 -6.49
CA ALA A 150 -5.78 29.08 -6.44
C ALA A 150 -6.28 28.25 -7.63
N ALA A 151 -7.53 28.40 -8.05
CA ALA A 151 -8.07 27.69 -9.21
C ALA A 151 -7.20 27.95 -10.46
N GLY A 152 -6.74 29.18 -10.68
CA GLY A 152 -5.89 29.55 -11.82
C GLY A 152 -4.44 29.03 -11.76
N LYS A 153 -4.00 28.46 -10.63
CA LYS A 153 -2.62 27.97 -10.40
C LYS A 153 -2.54 26.48 -10.09
N SER A 154 -3.66 25.78 -10.21
CA SER A 154 -3.82 24.43 -9.72
C SER A 154 -4.29 23.47 -10.79
N ASN A 155 -3.85 22.22 -10.69
CA ASN A 155 -4.61 21.10 -11.25
C ASN A 155 -5.93 21.01 -10.47
N ILE A 156 -7.05 20.79 -11.16
CA ILE A 156 -8.39 20.77 -10.54
C ILE A 156 -9.16 19.53 -10.98
N ALA A 157 -9.86 18.90 -10.04
CA ALA A 157 -10.64 17.69 -10.27
C ALA A 157 -12.00 17.73 -9.55
N LEU A 158 -12.98 17.04 -10.13
CA LEU A 158 -14.27 16.68 -9.55
C LEU A 158 -14.43 15.15 -9.57
N GLY A 159 -15.22 14.62 -8.65
CA GLY A 159 -15.44 13.18 -8.46
C GLY A 159 -14.36 12.52 -7.61
N ASN A 160 -13.18 13.14 -7.47
CA ASN A 160 -12.05 12.62 -6.69
C ASN A 160 -11.50 13.70 -5.73
N ALA A 161 -10.94 13.23 -4.62
CA ALA A 161 -10.19 14.01 -3.65
C ALA A 161 -8.95 13.24 -3.17
N GLY A 162 -8.08 13.90 -2.43
CA GLY A 162 -6.95 13.28 -1.76
C GLY A 162 -5.92 12.64 -2.71
N PRO A 163 -5.26 11.54 -2.31
CA PRO A 163 -4.26 10.86 -3.13
C PRO A 163 -4.81 10.29 -4.45
N ASP A 164 -6.11 10.03 -4.54
CA ASP A 164 -6.74 9.54 -5.76
C ASP A 164 -6.81 10.63 -6.84
N ALA A 165 -7.01 11.90 -6.45
CA ALA A 165 -6.94 13.02 -7.39
C ALA A 165 -5.51 13.17 -7.98
N ILE A 166 -4.47 12.99 -7.16
CA ILE A 166 -3.07 13.01 -7.65
C ILE A 166 -2.83 11.89 -8.67
N THR A 167 -3.36 10.70 -8.40
CA THR A 167 -3.24 9.57 -9.33
C THR A 167 -4.00 9.83 -10.62
N ALA A 168 -5.20 10.43 -10.54
CA ALA A 168 -5.96 10.85 -11.71
C ALA A 168 -5.23 11.93 -12.53
N TYR A 169 -4.51 12.86 -11.89
CA TYR A 169 -3.65 13.82 -12.59
C TYR A 169 -2.46 13.17 -13.31
N ILE A 170 -1.91 12.08 -12.79
CA ILE A 170 -0.88 11.32 -13.52
C ILE A 170 -1.51 10.50 -14.64
N GLU A 171 -2.67 9.88 -14.44
CA GLU A 171 -3.37 9.14 -15.49
C GLU A 171 -3.77 10.05 -16.64
N ASP A 172 -4.33 11.22 -16.32
CA ASP A 172 -4.69 12.30 -17.22
C ASP A 172 -5.62 11.78 -18.34
N SER A 173 -6.67 11.05 -17.96
CA SER A 173 -7.71 10.53 -18.85
C SER A 173 -8.63 11.65 -19.36
N LEU A 174 -9.65 11.33 -20.17
CA LEU A 174 -10.55 12.28 -20.87
C LEU A 174 -9.93 12.94 -22.11
N GLY A 175 -10.79 13.34 -23.05
CA GLY A 175 -10.37 13.85 -24.36
C GLY A 175 -9.65 15.21 -24.33
N ASN A 176 -10.04 16.10 -23.41
CA ASN A 176 -9.42 17.42 -23.24
C ASN A 176 -8.00 17.38 -22.64
N ASN A 177 -7.58 16.21 -22.15
CA ASN A 177 -6.30 16.01 -21.47
C ASN A 177 -5.23 15.31 -22.32
N ALA A 178 -5.38 15.33 -23.65
CA ALA A 178 -4.45 14.73 -24.60
C ALA A 178 -2.97 15.11 -24.38
N ALA A 179 -2.72 16.33 -23.87
CA ALA A 179 -1.37 16.83 -23.62
C ALA A 179 -0.76 16.44 -22.27
N VAL A 180 -1.47 15.64 -21.47
CA VAL A 180 -1.09 15.21 -20.11
C VAL A 180 -0.58 16.36 -19.22
N GLY A 181 -1.30 17.49 -19.26
CA GLY A 181 -0.83 18.71 -18.63
C GLY A 181 -0.79 18.66 -17.12
N HIS A 182 -1.72 17.94 -16.48
CA HIS A 182 -1.72 17.76 -15.03
C HIS A 182 -0.49 16.93 -14.62
N ARG A 183 -0.21 15.85 -15.34
CA ARG A 183 0.98 15.02 -15.16
C ARG A 183 2.27 15.83 -15.33
N ARG A 184 2.35 16.66 -16.37
CA ARG A 184 3.52 17.53 -16.63
C ARG A 184 3.79 18.47 -15.46
N TRP A 185 2.74 18.99 -14.83
CA TRP A 185 2.88 19.86 -13.65
C TRP A 185 3.29 19.11 -12.39
N ILE A 186 2.68 17.96 -12.09
CA ILE A 186 3.06 17.15 -10.91
C ILE A 186 4.52 16.68 -11.02
N LEU A 187 4.96 16.32 -12.24
CA LEU A 187 6.31 15.83 -12.52
C LEU A 187 7.29 16.93 -12.95
N TYR A 188 6.92 18.21 -12.83
CA TYR A 188 7.80 19.31 -13.24
C TYR A 188 9.05 19.36 -12.35
N PRO A 189 10.28 19.25 -12.88
CA PRO A 189 11.47 19.04 -12.06
C PRO A 189 11.77 20.16 -11.06
N GLN A 190 11.56 21.42 -11.44
CA GLN A 190 11.92 22.60 -10.65
C GLN A 190 11.00 22.82 -9.44
N THR A 191 9.79 22.25 -9.42
CA THR A 191 8.81 22.47 -8.35
C THR A 191 9.33 21.91 -7.03
N GLN A 192 9.30 22.72 -5.97
CA GLN A 192 9.72 22.33 -4.61
C GLN A 192 8.59 22.46 -3.59
N THR A 193 7.57 23.29 -3.88
CA THR A 193 6.39 23.40 -3.02
C THR A 193 5.10 23.26 -3.82
N MET A 194 4.08 22.67 -3.21
CA MET A 194 2.73 22.60 -3.75
C MET A 194 1.73 23.00 -2.65
N GLY A 195 0.46 23.13 -2.99
CA GLY A 195 -0.62 23.23 -2.00
C GLY A 195 -1.78 22.35 -2.43
N THR A 196 -2.57 21.87 -1.50
CA THR A 196 -3.73 21.02 -1.80
C THR A 196 -4.92 21.37 -0.94
N GLY A 197 -6.10 21.15 -1.49
CA GLY A 197 -7.39 21.34 -0.83
C GLY A 197 -8.39 20.36 -1.38
N ASP A 198 -9.24 19.87 -0.48
CA ASP A 198 -10.04 18.67 -0.73
C ASP A 198 -11.42 18.82 -0.12
N VAL A 199 -12.46 18.47 -0.87
CA VAL A 199 -13.82 18.35 -0.36
C VAL A 199 -14.29 16.93 -0.65
N PRO A 200 -14.75 16.17 0.37
CA PRO A 200 -15.32 14.85 0.16
C PRO A 200 -16.68 14.96 -0.54
N ASP A 201 -17.12 13.87 -1.15
CA ASP A 201 -18.46 13.78 -1.71
C ASP A 201 -19.50 13.95 -0.59
N THR A 202 -20.45 14.88 -0.77
CA THR A 202 -21.46 15.20 0.25
C THR A 202 -22.81 15.55 -0.37
N GLY A 203 -23.80 14.67 -0.20
CA GLY A 203 -25.16 14.90 -0.70
C GLY A 203 -25.17 15.01 -2.23
N ALA A 204 -25.51 16.20 -2.74
CA ALA A 204 -25.50 16.47 -4.18
C ALA A 204 -24.18 17.08 -4.69
N ASN A 205 -23.21 17.32 -3.80
CA ASN A 205 -21.94 17.97 -4.14
C ASN A 205 -20.86 16.91 -4.31
N SER A 206 -20.34 16.80 -5.53
CA SER A 206 -19.24 15.90 -5.86
C SER A 206 -18.00 16.21 -5.03
N ALA A 207 -17.21 15.17 -4.75
CA ALA A 207 -15.85 15.34 -4.25
C ALA A 207 -15.04 16.26 -5.19
N ALA A 208 -14.12 17.04 -4.63
CA ALA A 208 -13.29 17.94 -5.40
C ALA A 208 -11.87 18.02 -4.84
N ASN A 209 -10.89 18.19 -5.74
CA ASN A 209 -9.52 18.54 -5.40
C ASN A 209 -9.06 19.77 -6.18
N ALA A 210 -8.26 20.60 -5.51
CA ALA A 210 -7.38 21.57 -6.16
C ALA A 210 -5.96 21.38 -5.64
N THR A 211 -4.99 21.22 -6.54
CA THR A 211 -3.57 21.09 -6.20
C THR A 211 -2.75 22.16 -6.92
N TRP A 212 -2.20 23.10 -6.17
CA TRP A 212 -1.36 24.18 -6.67
C TRP A 212 0.01 23.67 -7.11
N VAL A 213 0.36 23.97 -8.35
CA VAL A 213 1.54 23.39 -9.04
C VAL A 213 2.58 24.40 -9.50
N GLN A 214 2.31 25.71 -9.36
CA GLN A 214 3.20 26.78 -9.82
C GLN A 214 3.84 27.53 -8.63
N ASP A 215 5.04 27.15 -8.20
CA ASP A 215 5.70 27.68 -6.99
C ASP A 215 6.71 28.83 -7.24
N GLY A 216 6.65 29.45 -8.41
CA GLY A 216 7.58 30.50 -8.82
C GLY A 216 8.96 29.99 -9.25
N ARG A 217 9.21 28.67 -9.30
CA ARG A 217 10.46 28.09 -9.80
C ARG A 217 10.47 27.80 -11.31
N TYR A 218 9.42 28.19 -12.04
CA TYR A 218 9.28 27.85 -13.47
C TYR A 218 10.47 28.31 -14.33
N LEU A 219 11.08 29.45 -13.99
CA LEU A 219 12.24 30.01 -14.70
C LEU A 219 13.59 29.70 -14.02
N ASP A 220 13.58 28.92 -12.94
CA ASP A 220 14.81 28.53 -12.26
C ASP A 220 15.56 27.46 -13.08
N PRO A 221 16.89 27.32 -12.88
CA PRO A 221 17.65 26.27 -13.53
C PRO A 221 17.03 24.89 -13.29
N ARG A 222 16.88 24.10 -14.35
CA ARG A 222 16.37 22.75 -14.26
C ARG A 222 17.31 21.88 -13.41
N PRO A 223 16.81 21.22 -12.34
CA PRO A 223 17.64 20.32 -11.56
C PRO A 223 18.02 19.07 -12.37
N THR A 224 19.05 18.37 -11.92
CA THR A 224 19.38 17.03 -12.44
C THR A 224 18.20 16.08 -12.21
N THR A 225 17.85 15.33 -13.24
CA THR A 225 16.89 14.21 -13.17
C THR A 225 17.63 12.90 -13.42
N ARG A 226 17.14 11.79 -12.88
CA ARG A 226 17.80 10.47 -12.96
C ARG A 226 18.11 10.07 -14.41
N ASP A 227 17.15 10.25 -15.30
CA ASP A 227 17.23 9.78 -16.70
C ASP A 227 17.52 10.91 -17.70
N ASN A 228 17.80 12.14 -17.22
CA ASN A 228 17.93 13.39 -18.00
C ASN A 228 16.68 13.85 -18.77
N PHE A 229 15.70 12.98 -18.99
CA PHE A 229 14.33 13.29 -19.41
C PHE A 229 13.35 12.95 -18.28
N VAL A 230 12.06 13.26 -18.46
CA VAL A 230 10.98 12.84 -17.56
C VAL A 230 9.97 12.04 -18.36
N SER A 231 9.67 10.82 -17.95
CA SER A 231 8.64 10.01 -18.62
C SER A 231 7.66 9.39 -17.64
N TRP A 232 6.46 9.10 -18.13
CA TRP A 232 5.53 8.19 -17.48
C TRP A 232 4.97 7.22 -18.51
N PRO A 233 5.07 5.90 -18.30
CA PRO A 233 5.86 5.26 -17.24
C PRO A 233 7.37 5.59 -17.33
N PRO A 234 8.11 5.62 -16.20
CA PRO A 234 9.56 5.79 -16.19
C PRO A 234 10.27 4.55 -16.74
N PRO A 235 11.57 4.63 -17.11
CA PRO A 235 12.38 3.45 -17.35
C PRO A 235 12.33 2.47 -16.15
N GLY A 236 12.68 1.20 -16.36
CA GLY A 236 12.75 0.21 -15.28
C GLY A 236 11.39 -0.40 -14.90
N PHE A 237 11.24 -0.85 -13.66
CA PHE A 237 10.07 -1.56 -13.16
C PHE A 237 8.93 -0.61 -12.78
N VAL A 238 7.70 -0.95 -13.19
CA VAL A 238 6.49 -0.18 -12.86
C VAL A 238 5.36 -1.13 -12.48
N PRO A 239 4.70 -0.94 -11.32
CA PRO A 239 3.52 -1.72 -10.94
C PRO A 239 2.40 -1.55 -11.97
N PHE A 240 1.79 -2.65 -12.42
CA PHE A 240 0.76 -2.62 -13.47
C PHE A 240 -0.41 -1.67 -13.14
N GLN A 241 -0.74 -1.51 -11.86
CA GLN A 241 -1.80 -0.61 -11.38
C GLN A 241 -1.56 0.86 -11.78
N LEU A 242 -0.32 1.22 -12.10
CA LEU A 242 0.11 2.60 -12.36
C LEU A 242 0.57 2.82 -13.81
N VAL A 243 0.28 1.86 -14.68
CA VAL A 243 0.45 1.99 -16.11
C VAL A 243 -0.86 2.50 -16.69
N PHE A 244 -0.79 3.61 -17.43
CA PHE A 244 -1.94 4.31 -17.99
C PHE A 244 -1.90 4.30 -19.51
N PRO A 245 -3.04 4.53 -20.21
CA PRO A 245 -3.09 4.53 -21.66
C PRO A 245 -2.09 5.50 -22.29
N ARG A 246 -2.05 6.75 -21.80
CA ARG A 246 -1.15 7.79 -22.29
C ARG A 246 0.24 7.62 -21.70
N TRP A 247 1.21 7.36 -22.56
CA TRP A 247 2.64 7.36 -22.28
C TRP A 247 3.22 8.70 -22.73
N SER A 248 4.19 9.23 -21.99
CA SER A 248 4.73 10.56 -22.26
C SER A 248 6.22 10.65 -22.01
N LEU A 249 6.93 11.44 -22.82
CA LEU A 249 8.33 11.80 -22.63
C LEU A 249 8.47 13.32 -22.73
N SER A 250 9.05 13.94 -21.70
CA SER A 250 9.29 15.37 -21.59
C SER A 250 10.78 15.67 -21.56
N TYR A 251 11.18 16.71 -22.28
CA TYR A 251 12.56 17.20 -22.30
C TYR A 251 12.55 18.71 -22.54
N PRO A 252 13.35 19.51 -21.80
CA PRO A 252 13.37 20.96 -21.93
C PRO A 252 13.78 21.37 -23.35
N SER A 253 13.06 22.32 -23.95
CA SER A 253 13.34 22.88 -25.29
C SER A 253 13.31 21.87 -26.45
N ALA A 254 12.88 20.62 -26.23
CA ALA A 254 12.75 19.63 -27.30
C ALA A 254 11.65 20.02 -28.29
N ASN A 255 11.94 19.85 -29.58
CA ASN A 255 10.96 19.93 -30.66
C ASN A 255 10.64 18.51 -31.14
N PHE A 256 9.41 18.08 -30.85
CA PHE A 256 8.88 16.77 -31.20
C PHE A 256 8.06 16.75 -32.50
N GLY A 257 8.00 17.86 -33.26
CA GLY A 257 7.16 17.95 -34.46
C GLY A 257 7.46 16.90 -35.53
N GLY A 258 8.74 16.52 -35.67
CA GLY A 258 9.20 15.44 -36.56
C GLY A 258 9.37 14.08 -35.87
N ALA A 259 9.08 13.97 -34.57
CA ALA A 259 9.44 12.79 -33.80
C ALA A 259 8.59 11.57 -34.16
N THR A 260 9.21 10.39 -34.16
CA THR A 260 8.54 9.10 -34.35
C THR A 260 8.68 8.24 -33.10
N VAL A 261 7.67 7.43 -32.81
CA VAL A 261 7.67 6.50 -31.65
C VAL A 261 7.47 5.09 -32.15
N THR A 262 8.30 4.16 -31.71
CA THR A 262 8.05 2.72 -31.81
C THR A 262 8.02 2.09 -30.42
N MET A 263 7.16 1.08 -30.29
CA MET A 263 6.92 0.37 -29.04
C MET A 263 6.83 -1.13 -29.33
N THR A 264 7.50 -1.95 -28.53
CA THR A 264 7.31 -3.41 -28.56
C THR A 264 6.96 -3.91 -27.17
N SER A 265 6.19 -4.99 -27.07
CA SER A 265 5.88 -5.74 -25.85
C SER A 265 6.49 -7.13 -25.98
N ASN A 266 7.49 -7.45 -25.16
CA ASN A 266 8.29 -8.67 -25.25
C ASN A 266 8.80 -8.94 -26.69
N GLY A 267 9.24 -7.88 -27.37
CA GLY A 267 9.71 -7.94 -28.76
C GLY A 267 8.63 -7.93 -29.85
N VAL A 268 7.35 -8.06 -29.50
CA VAL A 268 6.22 -7.97 -30.44
C VAL A 268 5.81 -6.52 -30.63
N ASN A 269 5.66 -6.07 -31.87
CA ASN A 269 5.28 -4.69 -32.15
C ASN A 269 3.92 -4.31 -31.55
N VAL A 270 3.86 -3.18 -30.86
CA VAL A 270 2.64 -2.54 -30.38
C VAL A 270 2.40 -1.30 -31.23
N ALA A 271 1.30 -1.27 -31.98
CA ALA A 271 0.92 -0.08 -32.73
C ALA A 271 0.63 1.07 -31.75
N VAL A 272 1.14 2.27 -32.04
CA VAL A 272 0.96 3.45 -31.21
C VAL A 272 0.37 4.61 -32.00
N THR A 273 -0.48 5.38 -31.34
CA THR A 273 -1.03 6.64 -31.83
C THR A 273 -0.41 7.79 -31.06
N LYS A 274 0.06 8.84 -31.75
CA LYS A 274 0.55 10.07 -31.12
C LYS A 274 -0.60 11.03 -30.87
N GLU A 275 -0.61 11.66 -29.71
CA GLU A 275 -1.47 12.80 -29.44
C GLU A 275 -0.91 14.07 -30.12
N ALA A 276 -1.77 15.07 -30.31
CA ALA A 276 -1.35 16.37 -30.82
C ALA A 276 -0.39 17.06 -29.83
N LEU A 277 0.65 17.72 -30.35
CA LEU A 277 1.58 18.48 -29.51
C LEU A 277 0.91 19.74 -28.97
N GLN A 278 1.11 20.00 -27.67
CA GLN A 278 0.63 21.23 -27.02
C GLN A 278 1.74 21.90 -26.21
N GLY A 279 1.95 23.19 -26.49
CA GLY A 279 2.87 24.05 -25.76
C GLY A 279 2.23 24.74 -24.55
N ASN A 280 2.95 25.69 -23.96
CA ASN A 280 2.48 26.53 -22.85
C ASN A 280 2.04 25.77 -21.58
N ILE A 281 2.65 24.60 -21.31
CA ILE A 281 2.40 23.76 -20.14
C ILE A 281 3.72 23.08 -19.80
N GLY A 282 4.19 23.11 -18.55
CA GLY A 282 5.39 22.37 -18.11
C GLY A 282 6.60 22.41 -19.06
N GLU A 283 7.32 21.29 -19.17
CA GLU A 283 8.35 21.05 -20.21
C GLU A 283 7.71 20.59 -21.52
N ASN A 284 8.37 20.76 -22.67
CA ASN A 284 7.89 20.20 -23.94
C ASN A 284 7.78 18.68 -23.83
N THR A 285 6.66 18.12 -24.31
CA THR A 285 6.31 16.72 -24.11
C THR A 285 5.74 16.10 -25.39
N LEU A 286 6.18 14.89 -25.69
CA LEU A 286 5.55 14.00 -26.66
C LEU A 286 4.67 13.00 -25.91
N VAL A 287 3.44 12.79 -26.39
CA VAL A 287 2.48 11.85 -25.81
C VAL A 287 2.02 10.86 -26.88
N TRP A 288 1.93 9.59 -26.50
CA TRP A 288 1.41 8.52 -27.35
C TRP A 288 0.69 7.48 -26.51
N TYR A 289 -0.07 6.59 -27.14
CA TYR A 289 -0.74 5.47 -26.48
C TYR A 289 -0.83 4.26 -27.42
N PRO A 290 -0.91 3.01 -26.90
CA PRO A 290 -1.20 1.84 -27.73
C PRO A 290 -2.52 2.02 -28.49
N SER A 291 -2.51 1.88 -29.81
CA SER A 291 -3.65 2.24 -30.68
C SER A 291 -4.92 1.44 -30.45
N ASN A 292 -4.85 0.32 -29.72
CA ASN A 292 -5.99 -0.50 -29.34
C ASN A 292 -6.63 -0.09 -28.01
N LEU A 293 -6.12 0.96 -27.35
CA LEU A 293 -6.68 1.52 -26.12
C LEU A 293 -7.43 2.82 -26.40
N ASP A 294 -8.42 3.12 -25.56
CA ASP A 294 -9.10 4.41 -25.52
C ASP A 294 -8.52 5.27 -24.38
N PRO A 295 -7.75 6.33 -24.68
CA PRO A 295 -7.15 7.18 -23.64
C PRO A 295 -8.17 8.17 -23.02
N THR A 296 -9.40 8.22 -23.53
CA THR A 296 -10.44 9.12 -23.01
C THR A 296 -11.18 8.57 -21.80
N GLN A 297 -10.95 7.30 -21.47
CA GLN A 297 -11.53 6.63 -20.30
C GLN A 297 -10.43 6.17 -19.35
N PRO A 298 -10.73 6.07 -18.03
CA PRO A 298 -9.85 5.36 -17.12
C PRO A 298 -9.61 3.92 -17.60
N TYR A 299 -8.39 3.44 -17.47
CA TYR A 299 -8.04 2.09 -17.93
C TYR A 299 -7.29 1.31 -16.85
N ALA A 300 -7.89 0.19 -16.44
CA ALA A 300 -7.22 -0.77 -15.59
C ALA A 300 -6.25 -1.61 -16.45
N TRP A 301 -4.96 -1.34 -16.34
CA TRP A 301 -3.95 -2.16 -17.03
C TRP A 301 -4.07 -3.62 -16.60
N PRO A 302 -4.01 -4.60 -17.53
CA PRO A 302 -4.13 -6.00 -17.17
C PRO A 302 -3.05 -6.43 -16.18
N ARG A 303 -3.45 -7.19 -15.14
CA ARG A 303 -2.53 -7.82 -14.19
C ARG A 303 -1.65 -8.83 -14.94
N PRO A 304 -0.33 -8.65 -15.00
CA PRO A 304 0.55 -9.57 -15.70
C PRO A 304 0.72 -10.88 -14.90
N SER A 305 0.71 -12.03 -15.58
CA SER A 305 1.09 -13.32 -14.98
C SER A 305 2.61 -13.49 -14.85
N ALA A 306 3.37 -12.69 -15.60
CA ALA A 306 4.82 -12.56 -15.54
C ALA A 306 5.22 -11.16 -16.02
N ASP A 307 6.38 -10.68 -15.57
CA ASP A 307 6.92 -9.36 -15.95
C ASP A 307 6.87 -9.15 -17.47
N THR A 308 6.32 -8.02 -17.91
CA THR A 308 6.14 -7.67 -19.33
C THR A 308 7.03 -6.50 -19.68
N VAL A 309 7.98 -6.71 -20.60
CA VAL A 309 8.95 -5.70 -21.01
C VAL A 309 8.45 -4.95 -22.23
N TYR A 310 8.26 -3.64 -22.08
CA TYR A 310 8.02 -2.73 -23.19
C TYR A 310 9.30 -2.02 -23.57
N THR A 311 9.68 -2.06 -24.85
CA THR A 311 10.83 -1.31 -25.38
C THR A 311 10.33 -0.14 -26.19
N ILE A 312 10.83 1.06 -25.87
CA ILE A 312 10.39 2.34 -26.43
C ILE A 312 11.57 3.00 -27.11
N ASN A 313 11.32 3.47 -28.32
CA ASN A 313 12.28 4.19 -29.11
C ASN A 313 11.59 5.43 -29.70
N VAL A 314 12.07 6.60 -29.29
CA VAL A 314 11.65 7.91 -29.81
C VAL A 314 12.79 8.43 -30.67
N GLN A 315 12.55 8.74 -31.93
CA GLN A 315 13.58 9.26 -32.86
C GLN A 315 13.16 10.60 -33.45
N ASN A 316 14.07 11.22 -34.19
CA ASN A 316 13.83 12.46 -34.93
C ASN A 316 13.43 13.63 -34.03
N VAL A 317 13.95 13.64 -32.80
CA VAL A 317 13.79 14.77 -31.89
C VAL A 317 14.84 15.83 -32.25
N THR A 318 14.45 17.10 -32.21
CA THR A 318 15.33 18.21 -32.57
C THR A 318 15.33 19.28 -31.47
N GLY A 319 16.32 20.17 -31.49
CA GLY A 319 16.46 21.27 -30.54
C GLY A 319 17.91 21.45 -30.08
N ALA A 320 18.25 22.65 -29.62
CA ALA A 320 19.60 22.94 -29.15
C ALA A 320 19.90 22.15 -27.86
N GLY A 321 20.94 21.32 -27.88
CA GLY A 321 21.32 20.49 -26.73
C GLY A 321 20.40 19.29 -26.46
N VAL A 322 19.45 19.00 -27.36
CA VAL A 322 18.46 17.93 -27.21
C VAL A 322 18.98 16.65 -27.90
N PRO A 323 18.94 15.47 -27.25
CA PRO A 323 19.24 14.21 -27.90
C PRO A 323 18.34 13.96 -29.12
N SER A 324 18.89 13.44 -30.22
CA SER A 324 18.12 13.12 -31.42
C SER A 324 17.20 11.90 -31.27
N ALA A 325 17.47 11.06 -30.26
CA ALA A 325 16.68 9.89 -29.94
C ALA A 325 16.71 9.57 -28.43
N PHE A 326 15.66 8.89 -27.96
CA PHE A 326 15.53 8.35 -26.61
C PHE A 326 15.16 6.86 -26.69
N ASN A 327 15.89 6.03 -25.96
CA ASN A 327 15.70 4.58 -25.93
C ASN A 327 15.64 4.10 -24.49
N TYR A 328 14.56 3.43 -24.11
CA TYR A 328 14.42 2.90 -22.77
C TYR A 328 13.43 1.73 -22.73
N THR A 329 13.45 1.00 -21.63
CA THR A 329 12.54 -0.12 -21.38
C THR A 329 11.71 0.14 -20.14
N VAL A 330 10.44 -0.27 -20.18
CA VAL A 330 9.52 -0.29 -19.03
C VAL A 330 9.13 -1.73 -18.78
N THR A 331 9.41 -2.24 -17.59
CA THR A 331 9.03 -3.59 -17.16
C THR A 331 7.80 -3.49 -16.27
N VAL A 332 6.65 -3.85 -16.81
CA VAL A 332 5.39 -3.89 -16.08
C VAL A 332 5.31 -5.19 -15.29
N PHE A 333 5.08 -5.11 -13.98
CA PHE A 333 5.06 -6.27 -13.10
C PHE A 333 3.92 -6.23 -12.08
N ASP A 334 3.67 -7.37 -11.44
CA ASP A 334 2.76 -7.47 -10.30
C ASP A 334 3.50 -7.21 -8.98
N PRO A 335 3.24 -6.09 -8.28
CA PRO A 335 3.86 -5.80 -6.99
C PRO A 335 3.41 -6.74 -5.86
N GLN A 336 2.38 -7.56 -6.07
CA GLN A 336 1.96 -8.55 -5.08
C GLN A 336 2.72 -9.87 -5.18
N VAL A 337 3.58 -10.03 -6.19
CA VAL A 337 4.44 -11.21 -6.35
C VAL A 337 5.88 -10.82 -6.02
N PRO A 338 6.54 -11.45 -5.03
CA PRO A 338 7.95 -11.21 -4.72
C PRO A 338 8.87 -11.44 -5.92
N GLY A 339 9.93 -10.63 -6.05
CA GLY A 339 10.92 -10.76 -7.13
C GLY A 339 11.98 -11.82 -6.85
N PRO A 340 12.76 -12.26 -7.86
CA PRO A 340 13.93 -13.11 -7.63
C PRO A 340 15.02 -12.42 -6.79
N ASP A 341 15.00 -11.08 -6.70
CA ASP A 341 15.85 -10.23 -5.87
C ASP A 341 15.29 -10.00 -4.45
N THR A 342 14.21 -10.68 -4.05
CA THR A 342 13.63 -10.57 -2.70
C THR A 342 14.60 -11.09 -1.63
N VAL A 343 14.87 -10.24 -0.64
CA VAL A 343 15.62 -10.62 0.57
C VAL A 343 14.74 -10.41 1.79
N LEU A 344 14.43 -11.51 2.48
CA LEU A 344 13.67 -11.50 3.72
C LEU A 344 14.59 -11.64 4.93
N PRO A 345 14.26 -11.05 6.10
CA PRO A 345 15.08 -11.13 7.30
C PRO A 345 14.91 -12.48 8.00
N VAL A 346 15.51 -13.53 7.43
CA VAL A 346 15.46 -14.90 7.96
C VAL A 346 16.24 -14.96 9.27
N ILE A 347 15.56 -15.36 10.36
CA ILE A 347 16.16 -15.47 11.69
C ILE A 347 16.94 -16.79 11.84
N SER A 348 18.10 -16.69 12.49
CA SER A 348 18.97 -17.76 12.93
C SER A 348 19.23 -17.64 14.43
N GLY A 349 19.36 -18.77 15.12
CA GLY A 349 19.51 -18.83 16.57
C GLY A 349 18.96 -20.15 17.13
N PRO A 350 18.96 -20.32 18.46
CA PRO A 350 18.57 -21.58 19.09
C PRO A 350 17.08 -21.90 18.89
N ASP A 351 16.79 -23.19 18.64
CA ASP A 351 15.40 -23.70 18.59
C ASP A 351 14.78 -23.85 19.99
N GLN A 352 15.63 -24.00 21.00
CA GLN A 352 15.25 -24.19 22.40
C GLN A 352 15.84 -23.08 23.28
N PRO A 353 15.29 -21.86 23.25
CA PRO A 353 15.79 -20.77 24.09
C PRO A 353 15.59 -21.10 25.57
N ALA A 354 16.60 -20.81 26.38
CA ALA A 354 16.57 -21.03 27.82
C ALA A 354 15.68 -19.98 28.52
N VAL A 355 14.73 -20.44 29.32
CA VAL A 355 13.85 -19.60 30.14
C VAL A 355 14.68 -18.78 31.14
N ASN A 356 14.32 -17.49 31.30
CA ASN A 356 14.98 -16.50 32.16
C ASN A 356 16.46 -16.27 31.84
N GLN A 357 16.90 -16.58 30.62
CA GLN A 357 18.26 -16.34 30.13
C GLN A 357 18.23 -15.55 28.83
N THR A 358 19.33 -14.87 28.52
CA THR A 358 19.48 -14.17 27.24
C THR A 358 19.79 -15.16 26.13
N ASN A 359 18.91 -15.23 25.14
CA ASN A 359 19.11 -16.02 23.92
C ASN A 359 19.33 -15.06 22.76
N ILE A 360 20.47 -15.18 22.08
CA ILE A 360 20.86 -14.28 21.00
C ILE A 360 20.36 -14.85 19.67
N TYR A 361 19.69 -14.01 18.90
CA TYR A 361 19.24 -14.31 17.53
C TYR A 361 19.87 -13.32 16.55
N ASN A 362 20.24 -13.81 15.38
CA ASN A 362 20.71 -13.00 14.24
C ASN A 362 19.74 -13.16 13.08
N PHE A 363 19.69 -12.20 12.16
CA PHE A 363 18.88 -12.31 10.96
C PHE A 363 19.58 -11.74 9.73
N ALA A 364 19.12 -12.16 8.54
CA ALA A 364 19.63 -11.64 7.28
C ALA A 364 19.28 -10.14 7.12
N ALA A 365 20.26 -9.33 6.72
CA ALA A 365 20.01 -7.93 6.38
C ALA A 365 19.12 -7.83 5.13
N VAL A 366 18.25 -6.84 5.13
CA VAL A 366 17.36 -6.48 4.01
C VAL A 366 17.93 -5.23 3.34
N THR A 367 17.97 -5.22 2.01
CA THR A 367 18.48 -4.11 1.20
C THR A 367 17.75 -2.81 1.54
N ASN A 368 18.51 -1.71 1.67
CA ASN A 368 18.03 -0.36 2.00
C ASN A 368 17.27 -0.22 3.32
N ALA A 369 17.33 -1.22 4.21
CA ALA A 369 16.76 -1.11 5.53
C ALA A 369 17.51 -0.04 6.35
N THR A 370 16.74 0.84 6.99
CA THR A 370 17.22 1.90 7.89
C THR A 370 17.05 1.52 9.36
N GLY A 371 16.36 0.42 9.63
CA GLY A 371 16.08 -0.14 10.94
C GLY A 371 15.26 -1.41 10.78
N TYR A 372 14.91 -2.04 11.89
CA TYR A 372 14.07 -3.24 11.93
C TYR A 372 13.08 -3.16 13.09
N GLN A 373 12.07 -4.01 13.03
CA GLN A 373 11.30 -4.44 14.18
C GLN A 373 11.36 -5.95 14.25
N TRP A 374 11.42 -6.49 15.45
CA TRP A 374 11.17 -7.91 15.67
C TRP A 374 9.91 -8.08 16.51
N ARG A 375 9.21 -9.19 16.28
CA ARG A 375 7.99 -9.52 16.99
C ARG A 375 8.10 -10.91 17.59
N LEU A 376 7.63 -10.99 18.83
CA LEU A 376 7.41 -12.21 19.60
C LEU A 376 5.91 -12.48 19.63
N SER A 377 5.49 -13.70 19.35
CA SER A 377 4.12 -14.17 19.57
C SER A 377 4.11 -15.53 20.25
N GLN A 378 3.10 -15.83 21.06
CA GLN A 378 2.80 -17.20 21.48
C GLN A 378 2.15 -17.95 20.33
N ARG A 379 2.46 -19.25 20.18
CA ARG A 379 1.85 -20.09 19.15
C ARG A 379 1.16 -21.31 19.74
N ALA A 380 0.01 -21.66 19.18
CA ALA A 380 -0.75 -22.85 19.54
C ALA A 380 -1.41 -23.45 18.30
N ALA A 381 -1.67 -24.76 18.29
CA ALA A 381 -2.44 -25.38 17.21
C ALA A 381 -3.84 -24.75 17.13
N PHE A 382 -4.26 -24.35 15.93
CA PHE A 382 -5.58 -23.77 15.72
C PHE A 382 -6.62 -24.89 15.54
N THR A 383 -7.66 -24.88 16.37
CA THR A 383 -8.71 -25.92 16.36
C THR A 383 -10.13 -25.38 16.34
N ALA A 384 -10.31 -24.05 16.26
CA ALA A 384 -11.63 -23.45 16.27
C ALA A 384 -12.35 -23.63 14.92
N VAL A 385 -13.68 -23.60 14.97
CA VAL A 385 -14.55 -23.50 13.79
C VAL A 385 -15.39 -22.25 13.98
N GLU A 386 -15.30 -21.31 13.05
CA GLU A 386 -16.02 -20.04 13.11
C GLU A 386 -17.28 -20.11 12.23
N GLY A 387 -18.46 -20.00 12.85
CA GLY A 387 -19.77 -20.06 12.19
C GLY A 387 -20.74 -18.99 12.70
N ALA A 388 -20.23 -17.80 13.01
CA ALA A 388 -20.99 -16.68 13.61
C ALA A 388 -21.64 -16.95 14.98
N GLU A 389 -21.45 -18.12 15.59
CA GLU A 389 -22.00 -18.48 16.90
C GLU A 389 -21.56 -17.55 18.04
N ASN A 390 -20.35 -16.97 17.93
CA ASN A 390 -19.83 -15.97 18.86
C ASN A 390 -19.97 -14.53 18.32
N GLY A 391 -20.91 -14.33 17.40
CA GLY A 391 -21.09 -13.08 16.66
C GLY A 391 -19.81 -12.62 15.95
N LEU A 392 -19.50 -11.32 16.08
CA LEU A 392 -18.32 -10.70 15.46
C LEU A 392 -17.08 -10.69 16.38
N THR A 393 -17.02 -11.50 17.44
CA THR A 393 -15.92 -11.45 18.42
C THR A 393 -14.53 -11.53 17.78
N TYR A 394 -14.39 -12.31 16.71
CA TYR A 394 -13.13 -12.49 15.98
C TYR A 394 -13.13 -11.86 14.58
N PHE A 395 -14.10 -10.99 14.28
CA PHE A 395 -14.24 -10.40 12.96
C PHE A 395 -14.49 -8.89 13.03
N THR A 396 -13.90 -8.16 12.09
CA THR A 396 -14.27 -6.76 11.82
C THR A 396 -15.03 -6.68 10.51
N THR A 397 -16.03 -5.81 10.45
CA THR A 397 -16.87 -5.61 9.26
C THR A 397 -16.67 -4.24 8.66
N ASN A 398 -16.56 -4.18 7.34
CA ASN A 398 -16.82 -2.98 6.54
C ASN A 398 -17.97 -3.33 5.59
N THR A 399 -19.19 -3.12 6.07
CA THR A 399 -20.43 -3.49 5.37
C THR A 399 -21.42 -2.34 5.47
N ALA A 400 -22.41 -2.33 4.58
CA ALA A 400 -23.53 -1.40 4.68
C ALA A 400 -24.23 -1.55 6.04
N SER A 401 -24.65 -0.43 6.63
CA SER A 401 -25.21 -0.39 7.98
C SER A 401 -26.70 -0.77 8.05
N ASP A 402 -27.33 -1.03 6.91
CA ASP A 402 -28.77 -1.26 6.76
C ASP A 402 -29.18 -2.74 6.73
N TYR A 403 -28.23 -3.67 6.86
CA TYR A 403 -28.51 -5.10 7.02
C TYR A 403 -27.64 -5.74 8.12
N ASN A 404 -28.04 -6.94 8.57
CA ASN A 404 -27.32 -7.68 9.60
C ASN A 404 -26.35 -8.68 8.97
N VAL A 405 -25.06 -8.59 9.33
CA VAL A 405 -24.02 -9.55 8.88
C VAL A 405 -24.18 -10.93 9.52
N ILE A 406 -24.90 -11.03 10.66
CA ILE A 406 -25.17 -12.30 11.33
C ILE A 406 -26.65 -12.65 11.13
N VAL A 407 -26.91 -13.82 10.57
CA VAL A 407 -28.25 -14.32 10.29
C VAL A 407 -28.47 -15.68 10.92
N ASN A 408 -29.73 -16.06 11.15
CA ASN A 408 -30.09 -17.40 11.64
C ASN A 408 -30.75 -18.27 10.56
N ASN A 409 -30.97 -17.72 9.37
CA ASN A 409 -31.50 -18.42 8.20
C ASN A 409 -31.16 -17.66 6.91
N PRO A 410 -30.53 -18.31 5.93
CA PRO A 410 -29.98 -19.67 5.99
C PRO A 410 -28.70 -19.80 6.81
N LYS A 411 -28.39 -21.03 7.23
CA LYS A 411 -27.15 -21.43 7.94
C LYS A 411 -26.79 -22.87 7.60
N ALA A 412 -25.51 -23.23 7.65
CA ALA A 412 -25.04 -24.58 7.32
C ALA A 412 -25.06 -25.49 8.55
N SER A 413 -24.58 -24.98 9.67
CA SER A 413 -24.59 -25.66 10.96
C SER A 413 -25.03 -24.69 12.07
N GLY A 414 -25.04 -25.15 13.33
CA GLY A 414 -25.31 -24.27 14.47
C GLY A 414 -26.64 -23.50 14.42
N SER A 415 -26.60 -22.29 14.98
CA SER A 415 -27.71 -21.34 15.08
C SER A 415 -27.56 -20.14 14.15
N PHE A 416 -26.35 -19.82 13.72
CA PHE A 416 -26.04 -18.62 12.95
C PHE A 416 -25.15 -18.89 11.74
N ALA A 417 -25.07 -17.92 10.84
CA ALA A 417 -24.09 -17.85 9.76
C ALA A 417 -23.76 -16.37 9.47
N PHE A 418 -22.65 -16.12 8.77
CA PHE A 418 -22.35 -14.80 8.24
C PHE A 418 -23.07 -14.60 6.90
N HIS A 419 -23.52 -13.37 6.64
CA HIS A 419 -24.20 -12.95 5.42
C HIS A 419 -23.60 -11.64 4.90
N LEU A 420 -23.23 -11.61 3.62
CA LEU A 420 -22.79 -10.42 2.90
C LEU A 420 -23.75 -10.15 1.74
N ALA A 421 -24.29 -8.93 1.66
CA ALA A 421 -25.28 -8.55 0.65
C ALA A 421 -25.07 -7.09 0.20
N HIS A 422 -25.29 -6.81 -1.08
CA HIS A 422 -25.21 -5.46 -1.63
C HIS A 422 -26.58 -4.77 -1.52
N THR A 423 -26.84 -4.07 -0.43
CA THR A 423 -27.98 -3.12 -0.36
C THR A 423 -27.68 -1.80 -1.08
N GLN A 424 -26.39 -1.51 -1.25
CA GLN A 424 -25.80 -0.40 -1.98
C GLN A 424 -24.66 -0.93 -2.87
N PRO A 425 -24.24 -0.20 -3.92
CA PRO A 425 -23.20 -0.64 -4.86
C PRO A 425 -21.77 -0.48 -4.28
N ASP A 426 -21.53 -1.02 -3.09
CA ASP A 426 -20.26 -0.94 -2.36
C ASP A 426 -19.79 -2.34 -1.93
N ASP A 427 -18.48 -2.57 -1.85
CA ASP A 427 -17.95 -3.86 -1.39
C ASP A 427 -18.36 -4.16 0.06
N GLN A 428 -18.65 -5.44 0.33
CA GLN A 428 -18.96 -5.92 1.68
C GLN A 428 -17.82 -6.79 2.21
N VAL A 429 -17.23 -6.42 3.34
CA VAL A 429 -15.99 -7.04 3.84
C VAL A 429 -16.17 -7.56 5.26
N LEU A 430 -15.79 -8.82 5.47
CA LEU A 430 -15.65 -9.47 6.77
C LEU A 430 -14.19 -9.93 6.95
N THR A 431 -13.45 -9.28 7.84
CA THR A 431 -12.02 -9.55 8.06
C THR A 431 -11.80 -10.29 9.36
N TYR A 432 -11.09 -11.41 9.31
CA TYR A 432 -10.76 -12.21 10.47
C TYR A 432 -9.59 -11.60 11.26
N THR A 433 -9.76 -11.47 12.57
CA THR A 433 -8.81 -10.75 13.44
C THR A 433 -7.71 -11.62 14.03
N ARG A 434 -7.90 -12.95 14.04
CA ARG A 434 -6.89 -13.90 14.56
C ARG A 434 -5.81 -14.09 13.50
N VAL A 435 -4.56 -13.91 13.92
CA VAL A 435 -3.39 -14.08 13.05
C VAL A 435 -3.02 -15.55 12.99
N LEU A 436 -2.89 -16.09 11.79
CA LEU A 436 -2.65 -17.50 11.57
C LEU A 436 -1.23 -17.75 11.07
N LEU A 437 -0.70 -18.93 11.36
CA LEU A 437 0.58 -19.42 10.88
C LEU A 437 0.38 -20.78 10.18
N PRO A 438 0.23 -20.78 8.85
CA PRO A 438 0.06 -22.01 8.08
C PRO A 438 1.34 -22.87 8.05
N GLY A 439 1.18 -24.19 8.02
CA GLY A 439 2.22 -25.14 7.61
C GLY A 439 2.15 -25.49 6.11
N THR A 440 3.09 -26.32 5.63
CA THR A 440 3.27 -26.64 4.19
C THR A 440 2.03 -27.22 3.51
N ASN A 441 1.20 -27.99 4.23
CA ASN A 441 -0.02 -28.60 3.72
C ASN A 441 -1.29 -27.99 4.36
N ALA A 442 -1.19 -26.76 4.87
CA ALA A 442 -2.31 -26.08 5.50
C ALA A 442 -3.44 -25.84 4.49
N GLN A 443 -4.68 -25.97 4.99
CA GLN A 443 -5.87 -25.67 4.22
C GLN A 443 -6.84 -24.86 5.06
N MET A 444 -7.59 -24.00 4.40
CA MET A 444 -8.81 -23.42 4.92
C MET A 444 -10.01 -24.13 4.29
N GLN A 445 -10.99 -24.50 5.10
CA GLN A 445 -12.28 -25.00 4.63
C GLN A 445 -13.40 -24.11 5.18
N PHE A 446 -14.44 -23.89 4.39
CA PHE A 446 -15.63 -23.17 4.83
C PHE A 446 -16.85 -23.63 4.04
N LYS A 447 -18.04 -23.44 4.60
CA LYS A 447 -19.31 -23.59 3.90
C LYS A 447 -19.65 -22.27 3.22
N SER A 448 -19.95 -22.34 1.93
CA SER A 448 -20.33 -21.22 1.09
C SER A 448 -21.68 -21.48 0.47
N TRP A 449 -22.57 -20.50 0.50
CA TRP A 449 -23.75 -20.47 -0.35
C TRP A 449 -23.83 -19.09 -1.01
N LEU A 450 -23.49 -19.01 -2.29
CA LEU A 450 -23.82 -17.84 -3.11
C LEU A 450 -25.27 -17.98 -3.61
N GLY A 451 -26.15 -17.14 -3.09
CA GLY A 451 -27.59 -17.14 -3.36
C GLY A 451 -27.94 -16.48 -4.69
N PHE A 452 -29.00 -15.68 -4.70
CA PHE A 452 -29.24 -14.74 -5.81
C PHE A 452 -28.11 -13.71 -5.84
N ALA A 453 -27.35 -13.72 -6.93
CA ALA A 453 -26.23 -12.82 -7.18
C ALA A 453 -26.10 -12.56 -8.69
N ALA A 454 -25.91 -11.30 -9.08
CA ALA A 454 -25.75 -10.93 -10.48
C ALA A 454 -24.26 -10.88 -10.90
N ASP A 455 -24.00 -10.55 -12.16
CA ASP A 455 -22.66 -10.57 -12.76
C ASP A 455 -21.70 -9.54 -12.15
N GLY A 456 -22.25 -8.49 -11.53
CA GLY A 456 -21.50 -7.50 -10.78
C GLY A 456 -21.13 -7.93 -9.37
N GLU A 457 -21.57 -9.08 -8.88
CA GLU A 457 -21.35 -9.50 -7.50
C GLU A 457 -20.39 -10.70 -7.45
N VAL A 458 -19.26 -10.55 -6.77
CA VAL A 458 -18.19 -11.56 -6.77
C VAL A 458 -17.76 -11.90 -5.34
N ALA A 459 -18.05 -13.13 -4.92
CA ALA A 459 -17.62 -13.67 -3.62
C ALA A 459 -16.15 -14.06 -3.67
N LYS A 460 -15.34 -13.51 -2.74
CA LYS A 460 -13.90 -13.74 -2.66
C LYS A 460 -13.45 -14.08 -1.25
N VAL A 461 -12.52 -15.03 -1.13
CA VAL A 461 -11.70 -15.20 0.08
C VAL A 461 -10.27 -14.79 -0.25
N GLN A 462 -9.72 -13.91 0.57
CA GLN A 462 -8.41 -13.32 0.34
C GLN A 462 -7.50 -13.53 1.55
N VAL A 463 -6.20 -13.69 1.27
CA VAL A 463 -5.14 -13.90 2.26
C VAL A 463 -4.13 -12.75 2.16
N SER A 464 -3.64 -12.29 3.31
CA SER A 464 -2.63 -11.22 3.40
C SER A 464 -1.46 -11.67 4.28
N GLU A 465 -0.23 -11.34 3.86
CA GLU A 465 1.02 -11.58 4.62
C GLU A 465 1.57 -10.29 5.28
N ASP A 466 0.94 -9.14 5.00
CA ASP A 466 1.41 -7.81 5.38
C ASP A 466 0.40 -7.08 6.28
N GLY A 467 -0.37 -7.84 7.05
CA GLY A 467 -1.31 -7.32 8.05
C GLY A 467 -2.54 -6.65 7.43
N GLY A 468 -2.90 -7.05 6.22
CA GLY A 468 -4.05 -6.54 5.47
C GLY A 468 -3.74 -5.34 4.58
N SER A 469 -2.47 -5.00 4.37
CA SER A 469 -2.09 -3.90 3.47
C SER A 469 -2.30 -4.29 2.00
N SER A 470 -2.05 -5.56 1.68
CA SER A 470 -2.33 -6.18 0.40
C SER A 470 -3.00 -7.54 0.55
N TRP A 471 -3.66 -8.00 -0.52
CA TRP A 471 -4.51 -9.19 -0.48
C TRP A 471 -4.38 -10.02 -1.75
N GLN A 472 -4.27 -11.34 -1.58
CA GLN A 472 -4.22 -12.34 -2.64
C GLN A 472 -5.51 -13.17 -2.65
N ASP A 473 -6.15 -13.30 -3.81
CA ASP A 473 -7.36 -14.11 -3.98
C ASP A 473 -7.03 -15.62 -3.86
N GLY A 474 -7.61 -16.28 -2.86
CA GLY A 474 -7.54 -17.74 -2.68
C GLY A 474 -8.80 -18.46 -3.17
N TYR A 475 -9.92 -17.75 -3.30
CA TYR A 475 -11.19 -18.24 -3.82
C TYR A 475 -11.96 -17.09 -4.47
N THR A 476 -12.64 -17.38 -5.59
CA THR A 476 -13.49 -16.43 -6.32
C THR A 476 -14.70 -17.17 -6.90
N GLN A 477 -15.91 -16.63 -6.71
CA GLN A 477 -17.14 -17.07 -7.37
C GLN A 477 -17.99 -15.85 -7.79
N THR A 478 -18.22 -15.71 -9.09
CA THR A 478 -19.05 -14.64 -9.67
C THR A 478 -20.52 -15.07 -9.70
N GLY A 479 -21.44 -14.12 -9.52
CA GLY A 479 -22.87 -14.33 -9.72
C GLY A 479 -23.22 -14.66 -11.18
N ASN A 480 -24.43 -15.16 -11.41
CA ASN A 480 -24.83 -15.74 -12.70
C ASN A 480 -25.73 -14.81 -13.53
N ASN A 481 -26.23 -13.74 -12.95
CA ASN A 481 -27.19 -12.80 -13.56
C ASN A 481 -28.40 -13.47 -14.25
N SER A 482 -28.87 -14.61 -13.74
CA SER A 482 -29.87 -15.43 -14.44
C SER A 482 -31.30 -15.32 -13.89
N GLY A 483 -31.54 -14.46 -12.90
CA GLY A 483 -32.82 -14.41 -12.18
C GLY A 483 -33.09 -15.63 -11.29
N THR A 484 -32.10 -16.51 -11.10
CA THR A 484 -32.15 -17.69 -10.24
C THR A 484 -30.91 -17.76 -9.36
N SER A 485 -31.03 -18.34 -8.17
CA SER A 485 -29.91 -18.52 -7.23
C SER A 485 -28.71 -19.22 -7.90
N VAL A 486 -27.49 -18.78 -7.59
CA VAL A 486 -26.25 -19.38 -8.11
C VAL A 486 -26.06 -20.78 -7.55
N GLU A 487 -26.27 -20.94 -6.25
CA GLU A 487 -26.35 -22.22 -5.55
C GLU A 487 -27.66 -22.29 -4.76
N THR A 488 -28.15 -23.48 -4.44
CA THR A 488 -29.41 -23.65 -3.68
C THR A 488 -29.18 -24.16 -2.25
N THR A 489 -27.95 -24.54 -1.91
CA THR A 489 -27.53 -25.07 -0.62
C THR A 489 -26.07 -24.71 -0.36
N PHE A 490 -25.62 -24.85 0.89
CA PHE A 490 -24.22 -24.68 1.25
C PHE A 490 -23.33 -25.78 0.66
N ASN A 491 -22.24 -25.36 0.00
CA ASN A 491 -21.18 -26.21 -0.51
C ASN A 491 -19.90 -26.01 0.31
N THR A 492 -19.14 -27.09 0.55
CA THR A 492 -17.79 -26.96 1.13
C THR A 492 -16.83 -26.41 0.09
N ARG A 493 -16.09 -25.39 0.46
CA ARG A 493 -14.97 -24.82 -0.30
C ARG A 493 -13.67 -25.10 0.45
N THR A 494 -12.61 -25.35 -0.30
CA THR A 494 -11.27 -25.61 0.23
C THR A 494 -10.26 -24.72 -0.48
N ILE A 495 -9.43 -24.02 0.29
CA ILE A 495 -8.35 -23.17 -0.20
C ILE A 495 -7.03 -23.74 0.34
N SER A 496 -6.03 -23.86 -0.53
CA SER A 496 -4.67 -24.20 -0.10
C SER A 496 -4.00 -22.99 0.53
N LEU A 497 -3.46 -23.16 1.74
CA LEU A 497 -2.64 -22.15 2.41
C LEU A 497 -1.15 -22.52 2.40
N GLY A 498 -0.77 -23.61 1.72
CA GLY A 498 0.61 -24.11 1.69
C GLY A 498 1.62 -23.12 1.09
N GLY A 499 1.16 -22.23 0.19
CA GLY A 499 1.99 -21.15 -0.36
C GLY A 499 2.42 -20.10 0.67
N PHE A 500 1.75 -20.03 1.82
CA PHE A 500 2.01 -19.11 2.92
C PHE A 500 2.71 -19.79 4.11
N ALA A 501 3.23 -21.00 3.92
CA ALA A 501 3.80 -21.78 5.00
C ALA A 501 4.98 -21.05 5.67
N GLY A 502 4.94 -20.97 7.01
CA GLY A 502 5.98 -20.28 7.78
C GLY A 502 5.89 -18.75 7.76
N ARG A 503 4.78 -18.19 7.28
CA ARG A 503 4.50 -16.75 7.25
C ARG A 503 3.26 -16.49 8.11
N SER A 504 3.20 -15.33 8.79
CA SER A 504 1.96 -14.94 9.47
C SER A 504 0.96 -14.41 8.45
N ILE A 505 -0.29 -14.87 8.50
CA ILE A 505 -1.34 -14.41 7.61
C ILE A 505 -2.57 -13.89 8.35
N THR A 506 -3.32 -13.02 7.67
CA THR A 506 -4.71 -12.69 7.96
C THR A 506 -5.60 -13.09 6.79
N VAL A 507 -6.88 -13.35 7.06
CA VAL A 507 -7.87 -13.79 6.06
C VAL A 507 -9.05 -12.84 6.06
N ARG A 508 -9.63 -12.55 4.89
CA ARG A 508 -10.92 -11.85 4.77
C ARG A 508 -11.82 -12.49 3.74
N PHE A 509 -13.11 -12.29 3.94
CA PHE A 509 -14.18 -12.55 2.98
C PHE A 509 -14.62 -11.21 2.42
N ARG A 510 -14.57 -11.06 1.09
CA ARG A 510 -14.97 -9.84 0.39
C ARG A 510 -16.01 -10.21 -0.64
N TYR A 511 -17.18 -9.60 -0.56
CA TYR A 511 -18.18 -9.64 -1.60
C TYR A 511 -18.01 -8.34 -2.41
N ASP A 512 -17.34 -8.46 -3.56
CA ASP A 512 -16.99 -7.33 -4.41
C ASP A 512 -18.22 -6.89 -5.23
N TYR A 513 -18.38 -5.57 -5.39
CA TYR A 513 -19.23 -4.98 -6.43
C TYR A 513 -18.37 -4.51 -7.61
N VAL A 514 -18.61 -5.08 -8.79
CA VAL A 514 -17.97 -4.65 -10.04
C VAL A 514 -18.78 -3.48 -10.61
N THR A 515 -18.21 -2.28 -10.49
CA THR A 515 -18.83 -1.03 -10.94
C THR A 515 -19.35 -1.12 -12.37
N GLY A 516 -20.62 -0.74 -12.56
CA GLY A 516 -21.28 -0.72 -13.87
C GLY A 516 -21.94 -2.04 -14.28
N LEU A 517 -21.80 -3.11 -13.48
CA LEU A 517 -22.52 -4.36 -13.65
C LEU A 517 -23.75 -4.45 -12.73
N SER A 518 -24.59 -5.45 -12.97
CA SER A 518 -25.85 -5.63 -12.23
C SER A 518 -25.59 -6.23 -10.85
N TYR A 519 -26.45 -5.90 -9.88
CA TYR A 519 -26.46 -6.48 -8.53
C TYR A 519 -27.89 -6.58 -8.01
N TYR A 520 -28.13 -7.39 -6.96
CA TYR A 520 -29.42 -7.43 -6.27
C TYR A 520 -29.41 -6.46 -5.06
N PRO A 521 -30.10 -5.30 -5.11
CA PRO A 521 -30.05 -4.25 -4.08
C PRO A 521 -30.90 -4.60 -2.84
N GLN A 522 -30.69 -5.77 -2.24
CA GLN A 522 -31.48 -6.25 -1.10
C GLN A 522 -30.70 -7.30 -0.28
N SER A 523 -31.16 -7.56 0.94
CA SER A 523 -30.57 -8.53 1.86
C SER A 523 -31.56 -9.61 2.31
N ASP A 524 -32.58 -9.91 1.50
CA ASP A 524 -33.57 -10.93 1.80
C ASP A 524 -32.94 -12.34 1.93
N PRO A 525 -33.53 -13.26 2.72
CA PRO A 525 -33.03 -14.62 2.84
C PRO A 525 -32.86 -15.31 1.48
N GLY A 526 -31.66 -15.85 1.23
CA GLY A 526 -31.27 -16.46 -0.04
C GLY A 526 -30.67 -15.50 -1.07
N VAL A 527 -30.58 -14.19 -0.80
CA VAL A 527 -29.85 -13.21 -1.63
C VAL A 527 -28.44 -13.01 -1.07
N GLY A 528 -27.46 -12.76 -1.94
CA GLY A 528 -26.08 -12.49 -1.54
C GLY A 528 -25.31 -13.74 -1.14
N TRP A 529 -24.26 -13.56 -0.32
CA TRP A 529 -23.30 -14.61 0.01
C TRP A 529 -23.36 -14.99 1.49
N TYR A 530 -23.58 -16.28 1.77
CA TYR A 530 -23.58 -16.85 3.11
C TYR A 530 -22.31 -17.67 3.36
N ILE A 531 -21.73 -17.50 4.54
CA ILE A 531 -20.46 -18.12 4.96
C ILE A 531 -20.65 -18.74 6.34
N ASP A 532 -20.22 -19.99 6.50
CA ASP A 532 -20.33 -20.75 7.75
C ASP A 532 -19.20 -21.79 7.88
N ASP A 533 -19.07 -22.45 9.03
CA ASP A 533 -18.12 -23.53 9.32
C ASP A 533 -16.67 -23.28 8.85
N ILE A 534 -16.14 -22.08 9.12
CA ILE A 534 -14.77 -21.70 8.73
C ILE A 534 -13.78 -22.44 9.63
N SER A 535 -12.91 -23.25 9.05
CA SER A 535 -11.93 -24.06 9.76
C SER A 535 -10.58 -24.08 9.05
N PHE A 536 -9.53 -24.33 9.82
CA PHE A 536 -8.16 -24.36 9.33
C PHE A 536 -7.49 -25.66 9.77
N SER A 537 -6.81 -26.34 8.85
CA SER A 537 -6.02 -27.54 9.12
C SER A 537 -4.53 -27.22 9.02
N ASN A 538 -3.69 -27.95 9.79
CA ASN A 538 -2.24 -27.77 9.83
C ASN A 538 -1.82 -26.29 9.96
N THR A 539 -2.51 -25.57 10.85
CA THR A 539 -2.37 -24.13 11.06
C THR A 539 -2.25 -23.87 12.56
N GLU A 540 -1.36 -22.95 12.93
CA GLU A 540 -1.21 -22.44 14.28
C GLU A 540 -1.86 -21.06 14.38
N GLU A 541 -2.29 -20.65 15.57
CA GLU A 541 -2.62 -19.26 15.88
C GLU A 541 -1.42 -18.56 16.48
N LEU A 542 -1.24 -17.28 16.14
CA LEU A 542 -0.32 -16.38 16.81
C LEU A 542 -1.09 -15.42 17.72
N SER A 543 -0.76 -15.43 19.00
CA SER A 543 -1.41 -14.58 20.02
C SER A 543 -0.39 -13.78 20.83
N ASN A 544 -0.89 -12.75 21.52
CA ASN A 544 -0.10 -11.89 22.41
C ASN A 544 1.18 -11.32 21.77
N PRO A 545 1.08 -10.65 20.60
CA PRO A 545 2.26 -10.14 19.91
C PRO A 545 2.92 -9.00 20.71
N VAL A 546 4.25 -9.07 20.84
CA VAL A 546 5.09 -7.99 21.38
C VAL A 546 6.07 -7.56 20.29
N VAL A 547 5.97 -6.31 19.85
CA VAL A 547 6.84 -5.74 18.81
C VAL A 547 7.89 -4.85 19.46
N THR A 548 9.16 -5.04 19.10
CA THR A 548 10.29 -4.27 19.62
C THR A 548 11.09 -3.67 18.46
N ALA A 549 11.40 -2.37 18.55
CA ALA A 549 12.21 -1.67 17.56
C ALA A 549 13.69 -2.01 17.69
N LEU A 550 14.37 -2.10 16.55
CA LEU A 550 15.81 -2.30 16.40
C LEU A 550 16.31 -1.20 15.45
N PRO A 551 16.71 -0.02 15.95
CA PRO A 551 17.13 1.10 15.10
C PRO A 551 18.35 0.79 14.24
N SER A 552 19.17 -0.19 14.63
CA SER A 552 20.36 -0.61 13.89
C SER A 552 20.76 -2.04 14.25
N GLY A 553 21.52 -2.69 13.36
CA GLY A 553 22.04 -4.03 13.58
C GLY A 553 21.10 -5.13 13.11
N THR A 554 21.62 -6.36 13.07
CA THR A 554 20.94 -7.55 12.56
C THR A 554 20.83 -8.66 13.60
N ASN A 555 20.72 -8.28 14.87
CA ASN A 555 20.56 -9.20 15.99
C ASN A 555 19.62 -8.65 17.04
N PHE A 556 19.04 -9.54 17.84
CA PHE A 556 18.23 -9.20 19.00
C PHE A 556 18.34 -10.28 20.09
N ASN A 557 17.95 -9.89 21.31
CA ASN A 557 17.96 -10.77 22.47
C ASN A 557 16.52 -11.16 22.83
N PHE A 558 16.29 -12.46 23.00
CA PHE A 558 15.04 -13.01 23.50
C PHE A 558 15.24 -13.62 24.89
N VAL A 559 14.45 -13.15 25.86
CA VAL A 559 14.45 -13.64 27.25
C VAL A 559 13.05 -14.17 27.58
N PRO A 560 12.74 -15.45 27.28
CA PRO A 560 11.44 -16.01 27.60
C PRO A 560 11.26 -16.12 29.11
N ALA A 561 10.18 -15.54 29.65
CA ALA A 561 9.85 -15.65 31.07
C ALA A 561 9.20 -17.00 31.44
N GLN A 562 8.64 -17.70 30.45
CA GLN A 562 7.93 -18.96 30.64
C GLN A 562 8.33 -19.95 29.54
N ALA A 563 8.35 -21.24 29.91
CA ALA A 563 8.46 -22.31 28.93
C ALA A 563 7.21 -22.34 28.04
N GLY A 564 7.36 -22.74 26.78
CA GLY A 564 6.26 -22.79 25.83
C GLY A 564 6.69 -22.51 24.40
N ASP A 565 5.72 -22.57 23.49
CA ASP A 565 5.95 -22.37 22.06
C ASP A 565 5.78 -20.90 21.67
N TYR A 566 6.80 -20.39 20.96
CA TYR A 566 6.83 -19.03 20.46
C TYR A 566 7.15 -18.97 18.97
N ALA A 567 6.70 -17.89 18.34
CA ALA A 567 7.06 -17.48 17.00
C ALA A 567 7.86 -16.17 17.08
N LEU A 568 8.98 -16.12 16.38
CA LEU A 568 9.80 -14.92 16.21
C LEU A 568 9.81 -14.54 14.73
N ASP A 569 9.56 -13.28 14.40
CA ASP A 569 9.75 -12.74 13.07
C ASP A 569 10.29 -11.31 13.10
N VAL A 570 10.86 -10.87 11.99
CA VAL A 570 11.50 -9.55 11.82
C VAL A 570 10.90 -8.88 10.59
N ARG A 571 10.74 -7.56 10.61
CA ARG A 571 10.45 -6.76 9.41
C ARG A 571 11.40 -5.58 9.31
N ALA A 572 11.73 -5.19 8.08
CA ALA A 572 12.61 -4.06 7.82
C ALA A 572 11.84 -2.74 7.83
N GLN A 573 12.49 -1.69 8.34
CA GLN A 573 12.06 -0.31 8.18
C GLN A 573 12.76 0.31 6.96
N VAL A 574 12.01 0.91 6.05
CA VAL A 574 12.48 1.50 4.81
C VAL A 574 11.84 2.87 4.58
N TYR A 575 12.45 3.69 3.72
CA TYR A 575 11.89 4.97 3.28
C TYR A 575 11.46 5.91 4.45
N GLY A 576 12.26 5.93 5.51
CA GLY A 576 11.96 6.68 6.73
C GLY A 576 11.15 5.84 7.72
N GLN A 577 9.83 5.99 7.73
CA GLN A 577 8.95 5.42 8.76
C GLN A 577 8.20 4.14 8.35
N TYR A 578 8.32 3.73 7.09
CA TYR A 578 7.53 2.63 6.55
C TYR A 578 8.17 1.29 6.86
N TYR A 579 7.34 0.26 6.99
CA TYR A 579 7.79 -1.10 7.26
C TYR A 579 7.40 -2.00 6.10
N LEU A 580 8.29 -2.93 5.77
CA LEU A 580 8.00 -4.04 4.87
C LEU A 580 7.15 -5.10 5.58
N GLU A 581 6.73 -6.10 4.81
CA GLU A 581 6.10 -7.31 5.32
C GLU A 581 6.95 -8.02 6.39
N TRP A 582 6.28 -8.77 7.27
CA TRP A 582 6.98 -9.63 8.23
C TRP A 582 7.79 -10.71 7.51
N GLY A 583 8.98 -11.02 8.01
CA GLY A 583 9.84 -12.09 7.52
C GLY A 583 9.32 -13.49 7.87
N PRO A 584 9.97 -14.56 7.40
CA PRO A 584 9.63 -15.92 7.79
C PRO A 584 9.74 -16.11 9.29
N ILE A 585 8.79 -16.85 9.86
CA ILE A 585 8.72 -17.13 11.29
C ILE A 585 9.74 -18.20 11.67
N LYS A 586 10.57 -17.88 12.67
CA LYS A 586 11.34 -18.85 13.44
C LYS A 586 10.47 -19.39 14.58
N ARG A 587 10.11 -20.66 14.47
CA ARG A 587 9.47 -21.42 15.56
C ARG A 587 10.53 -21.77 16.60
N VAL A 588 10.23 -21.49 17.86
CA VAL A 588 11.08 -21.87 19.00
C VAL A 588 10.21 -22.44 20.11
N THR A 589 10.79 -23.29 20.95
CA THR A 589 10.14 -23.81 22.15
C THR A 589 11.03 -23.47 23.34
N ALA A 590 10.63 -22.48 24.13
CA ALA A 590 11.39 -22.12 25.31
C ALA A 590 11.33 -23.24 26.34
N ALA A 591 12.49 -23.63 26.85
CA ALA A 591 12.62 -24.72 27.81
C ALA A 591 13.33 -24.25 29.07
N VAL A 592 12.97 -24.85 30.21
CA VAL A 592 13.71 -24.65 31.45
C VAL A 592 15.05 -25.39 31.31
N VAL A 593 16.12 -24.62 31.14
CA VAL A 593 17.48 -25.16 31.12
C VAL A 593 18.05 -25.04 32.53
N LEU A 594 18.25 -26.18 33.18
CA LEU A 594 18.89 -26.23 34.48
C LEU A 594 20.40 -25.96 34.33
N ASN A 595 20.96 -25.19 35.28
CA ASN A 595 22.40 -24.95 35.31
C ASN A 595 23.15 -26.29 35.45
N PRO A 596 24.29 -26.45 34.76
CA PRO A 596 25.14 -27.60 34.95
C PRO A 596 25.75 -27.52 36.35
N ILE A 597 25.63 -28.60 37.12
CA ILE A 597 26.24 -28.69 38.45
C ILE A 597 27.43 -29.63 38.32
N VAL A 598 28.63 -29.10 38.54
CA VAL A 598 29.86 -29.90 38.62
C VAL A 598 30.04 -30.36 40.06
N GLN A 599 30.15 -31.68 40.23
CA GLN A 599 30.42 -32.28 41.52
C GLN A 599 31.68 -33.14 41.42
N PHE A 600 32.75 -32.74 42.11
CA PHE A 600 33.97 -33.55 42.17
C PHE A 600 33.70 -34.89 42.85
N SER A 601 34.16 -35.96 42.23
CA SER A 601 34.09 -37.32 42.76
C SER A 601 35.49 -37.74 43.17
N GLY A 602 35.74 -37.81 44.49
CA GLY A 602 37.07 -38.14 45.02
C GLY A 602 38.00 -36.94 45.13
N SER A 603 39.22 -37.19 45.61
CA SER A 603 40.26 -36.17 45.74
C SER A 603 41.07 -36.08 44.45
N PRO A 604 41.43 -34.87 43.98
CA PRO A 604 42.37 -34.71 42.87
C PRO A 604 43.66 -35.50 43.14
N SER A 605 44.20 -36.14 42.11
CA SER A 605 45.46 -36.89 42.21
C SER A 605 46.46 -36.45 41.15
N VAL A 606 47.74 -36.67 41.41
CA VAL A 606 48.82 -36.35 40.49
C VAL A 606 49.51 -37.65 40.10
N SER A 607 49.58 -37.94 38.80
CA SER A 607 50.27 -39.10 38.25
C SER A 607 51.00 -38.70 36.98
N ALA A 608 52.26 -39.13 36.83
CA ALA A 608 53.09 -38.85 35.64
C ALA A 608 53.08 -37.37 35.17
N ASN A 609 53.19 -36.42 36.10
CA ASN A 609 53.12 -34.96 35.85
C ASN A 609 51.78 -34.46 35.28
N GLN A 610 50.69 -35.23 35.41
CA GLN A 610 49.33 -34.80 35.06
C GLN A 610 48.43 -34.79 36.30
N VAL A 611 47.55 -33.79 36.38
CA VAL A 611 46.51 -33.70 37.40
C VAL A 611 45.27 -34.43 36.90
N GLN A 612 44.79 -35.42 37.65
CA GLN A 612 43.52 -36.08 37.40
C GLN A 612 42.48 -35.57 38.40
N ILE A 613 41.35 -35.07 37.88
CA ILE A 613 40.19 -34.61 38.64
C ILE A 613 38.98 -35.31 38.06
N ASP A 614 38.40 -36.23 38.82
CA ASP A 614 37.15 -36.88 38.44
C ASP A 614 35.98 -36.02 38.94
N PHE A 615 35.00 -35.78 38.08
CA PHE A 615 33.78 -35.06 38.43
C PHE A 615 32.58 -35.62 37.68
N GLY A 616 31.43 -35.59 38.34
CA GLY A 616 30.13 -35.74 37.71
C GLY A 616 29.56 -34.39 37.30
N VAL A 617 28.75 -34.39 36.24
CA VAL A 617 27.99 -33.21 35.83
C VAL A 617 26.52 -33.58 35.86
N THR A 618 25.75 -32.87 36.69
CA THR A 618 24.28 -32.92 36.63
C THR A 618 23.80 -31.86 35.64
N ASN A 619 22.77 -32.17 34.84
CA ASN A 619 22.30 -31.33 33.74
C ASN A 619 23.36 -31.11 32.65
N TYR A 620 24.14 -32.16 32.35
CA TYR A 620 25.12 -32.14 31.27
C TYR A 620 24.44 -31.88 29.92
N ARG A 621 25.09 -31.08 29.07
CA ARG A 621 24.72 -30.86 27.67
C ARG A 621 26.00 -30.88 26.81
N ALA A 622 25.86 -31.36 25.57
CA ALA A 622 27.00 -31.74 24.73
C ALA A 622 27.89 -30.55 24.30
N ASP A 623 27.38 -29.31 24.43
CA ASP A 623 28.05 -28.05 24.12
C ASP A 623 28.80 -27.43 25.32
N LEU A 624 28.78 -28.07 26.50
CA LEU A 624 29.54 -27.57 27.66
C LEU A 624 31.04 -27.71 27.45
N VAL A 625 31.74 -26.59 27.70
CA VAL A 625 33.20 -26.56 27.80
C VAL A 625 33.57 -26.35 29.27
N PHE A 626 34.35 -27.28 29.82
CA PHE A 626 34.90 -27.18 31.16
C PHE A 626 36.34 -26.69 31.08
N GLN A 627 36.67 -25.63 31.82
CA GLN A 627 38.03 -25.10 31.90
C GLN A 627 38.57 -25.32 33.31
N LEU A 628 39.76 -25.92 33.41
CA LEU A 628 40.48 -26.03 34.66
C LEU A 628 41.34 -24.77 34.83
N LEU A 629 41.04 -23.97 35.85
CA LEU A 629 41.78 -22.75 36.17
C LEU A 629 42.76 -23.03 37.31
N GLN A 630 44.03 -22.66 37.13
CA GLN A 630 45.02 -22.68 38.21
C GLN A 630 44.87 -21.40 39.03
N ALA A 631 44.64 -21.52 40.33
CA ALA A 631 44.75 -20.38 41.24
C ALA A 631 46.23 -20.03 41.42
N SER A 632 46.56 -18.74 41.31
CA SER A 632 47.91 -18.19 41.44
C SER A 632 48.41 -18.17 42.87
#